data_AF-A0A973AV75-F1
#
_entry.id   AF-A0A973AV75-F1
#
_cell.length_a   1.000
_cell.length_b   1.000
_cell.length_c   1.000
_cell.angle_alpha   90.00
_cell.angle_beta   90.00
_cell.angle_gamma   90.00
#
_symmetry.space_group_name_H-M   'P 1'
#
loop_
_entity.id
_entity.type
_entity.pdbx_description
1 polymer ?
#
loop_
_entity_poly.entity_id
_entity_poly.type
_entity_poly.pdbx_seq_one_letter_code
_entity_poly.pdbx_strand_id
1 'polypeptide(L)'
;MEMLTQEHHSYHHGHGKASHSGHHFLDCAWLFWRAGAAAAGIAAEWLRVVASMIPAESHVLQLPRATYERFFGADYAGVCPLSDDELRLQLRRCGELDVSGIATFMKDDLPLCNATFDLQHTGFSRRAWARPPADLYKGNGRVKHEHLRLHVGPFRSIHVHSYQAVDQHDRQDAADLLPGGRNHYEITVFTNTEMIGGTAAVEQWNLADLAPFGNTRLHIEQIKDGVVEEFLAVATGRLPATTLTSPMLDHAVPTRLLAALYESHVLLSRAENPVIRFPLDPIGAPA
;
A
#
# COMPACT_ATOMS: atom_id res chain seq x y z
N MET A 1 -4.32 16.93 14.97
CA MET A 1 -5.72 17.23 14.60
C MET A 1 -6.19 16.44 13.40
N GLU A 2 -5.40 16.31 12.31
CA GLU A 2 -5.78 15.52 11.11
C GLU A 2 -6.45 14.18 11.42
N MET A 3 -5.79 13.32 12.20
CA MET A 3 -6.29 12.01 12.61
C MET A 3 -7.62 12.03 13.39
N LEU A 4 -7.89 13.12 14.10
CA LEU A 4 -9.08 13.28 14.96
C LEU A 4 -10.26 13.91 14.21
N THR A 5 -10.00 14.75 13.20
CA THR A 5 -11.03 15.62 12.61
C THR A 5 -11.31 15.35 11.15
N GLN A 6 -10.47 14.60 10.44
CA GLN A 6 -10.69 14.30 9.04
C GLN A 6 -11.52 13.03 8.87
N GLU A 7 -12.76 13.22 8.42
CA GLU A 7 -13.73 12.16 8.17
C GLU A 7 -13.25 11.12 7.15
N HIS A 8 -12.62 11.57 6.07
CA HIS A 8 -12.27 10.71 4.92
C HIS A 8 -11.17 9.67 5.21
N HIS A 9 -10.37 9.84 6.25
CA HIS A 9 -9.33 8.88 6.63
C HIS A 9 -9.78 7.88 7.70
N SER A 10 -10.94 8.14 8.33
CA SER A 10 -11.59 7.30 9.34
C SER A 10 -10.70 6.81 10.51
N TYR A 11 -9.52 7.40 10.72
CA TYR A 11 -8.61 7.03 11.80
C TYR A 11 -9.28 7.12 13.17
N HIS A 12 -10.10 8.14 13.40
CA HIS A 12 -10.85 8.34 14.64
C HIS A 12 -11.95 7.28 14.89
N HIS A 13 -12.24 6.41 13.91
CA HIS A 13 -13.07 5.22 14.09
C HIS A 13 -12.26 3.94 14.41
N GLY A 14 -10.94 4.07 14.61
CA GLY A 14 -10.05 2.96 14.94
C GLY A 14 -9.46 2.26 13.71
N HIS A 15 -9.77 2.72 12.50
CA HIS A 15 -9.07 2.25 11.30
C HIS A 15 -7.65 2.78 11.29
N GLY A 16 -6.68 1.96 10.88
CA GLY A 16 -5.32 2.42 10.64
C GLY A 16 -4.87 2.22 9.21
N LYS A 17 -3.61 2.57 8.95
CA LYS A 17 -3.00 2.58 7.62
C LYS A 17 -3.20 1.27 6.87
N ALA A 18 -3.04 0.13 7.54
CA ALA A 18 -3.21 -1.19 6.92
C ALA A 18 -4.65 -1.40 6.45
N SER A 19 -5.64 -1.12 7.31
CA SER A 19 -7.06 -1.28 6.94
C SER A 19 -7.58 -0.24 5.95
N HIS A 20 -7.15 1.02 6.06
CA HIS A 20 -7.69 2.11 5.26
C HIS A 20 -7.19 2.08 3.80
N SER A 21 -5.88 1.88 3.61
CA SER A 21 -5.27 1.93 2.27
C SER A 21 -4.22 0.84 2.01
N GLY A 22 -3.67 0.24 3.08
CA GLY A 22 -2.63 -0.76 2.99
C GLY A 22 -3.09 -2.11 2.43
N HIS A 23 -4.37 -2.47 2.61
CA HIS A 23 -4.90 -3.77 2.23
C HIS A 23 -4.73 -4.06 0.73
N HIS A 24 -4.80 -3.03 -0.13
CA HIS A 24 -4.52 -3.17 -1.56
C HIS A 24 -3.11 -3.72 -1.86
N PHE A 25 -2.11 -3.38 -1.05
CA PHE A 25 -0.75 -3.92 -1.22
C PHE A 25 -0.63 -5.36 -0.72
N LEU A 26 -1.46 -5.76 0.25
CA LEU A 26 -1.57 -7.15 0.68
C LEU A 26 -2.21 -8.00 -0.43
N ASP A 27 -3.22 -7.46 -1.11
CA ASP A 27 -3.80 -8.08 -2.31
C ASP A 27 -2.74 -8.26 -3.40
N CYS A 28 -1.99 -7.21 -3.73
CA CYS A 28 -0.91 -7.29 -4.72
C CYS A 28 0.13 -8.36 -4.36
N ALA A 29 0.58 -8.42 -3.10
CA ALA A 29 1.55 -9.41 -2.66
C ALA A 29 1.03 -10.86 -2.83
N TRP A 30 -0.25 -11.09 -2.53
CA TRP A 30 -0.90 -12.38 -2.74
C TRP A 30 -0.99 -12.74 -4.23
N LEU A 31 -1.40 -11.79 -5.08
CA LEU A 31 -1.49 -11.99 -6.52
C LEU A 31 -0.12 -12.30 -7.15
N PHE A 32 0.93 -11.57 -6.77
CA PHE A 32 2.28 -11.82 -7.26
C PHE A 32 2.81 -13.18 -6.80
N TRP A 33 2.59 -13.54 -5.52
CA TRP A 33 2.94 -14.87 -5.03
C TRP A 33 2.23 -15.96 -5.84
N ARG A 34 0.89 -15.86 -6.00
CA ARG A 34 0.11 -16.85 -6.75
C ARG A 34 0.61 -17.02 -8.18
N ALA A 35 0.85 -15.92 -8.88
CA ALA A 35 1.33 -15.95 -10.26
C ALA A 35 2.70 -16.65 -10.35
N GLY A 36 3.65 -16.28 -9.49
CA GLY A 36 4.97 -16.90 -9.45
C GLY A 36 4.94 -18.37 -9.02
N ALA A 37 4.14 -18.69 -8.00
CA ALA A 37 3.99 -20.04 -7.47
C ALA A 37 3.39 -21.00 -8.50
N ALA A 38 2.32 -20.57 -9.19
CA ALA A 38 1.69 -21.34 -10.25
C ALA A 38 2.66 -21.58 -11.42
N ALA A 39 3.39 -20.55 -11.87
CA ALA A 39 4.36 -20.68 -12.95
C ALA A 39 5.53 -21.64 -12.61
N ALA A 40 5.94 -21.67 -11.33
CA ALA A 40 7.01 -22.54 -10.86
C ALA A 40 6.53 -23.94 -10.43
N GLY A 41 5.22 -24.21 -10.41
CA GLY A 41 4.66 -25.47 -9.91
C GLY A 41 4.91 -25.68 -8.41
N ILE A 42 5.02 -24.60 -7.63
CA ILE A 42 5.21 -24.65 -6.18
C ILE A 42 3.94 -24.20 -5.46
N ALA A 43 3.75 -24.67 -4.24
CA ALA A 43 2.65 -24.26 -3.38
C ALA A 43 3.16 -24.09 -1.95
N ALA A 44 2.60 -23.11 -1.24
CA ALA A 44 2.79 -22.95 0.20
C ALA A 44 1.57 -23.53 0.92
N GLU A 45 1.81 -24.09 2.11
CA GLU A 45 0.80 -24.73 2.95
C GLU A 45 0.29 -23.79 4.03
N TRP A 46 1.12 -22.84 4.46
CA TRP A 46 0.78 -21.88 5.48
C TRP A 46 1.64 -20.61 5.38
N LEU A 47 1.15 -19.54 6.01
CA LEU A 47 1.85 -18.27 6.16
C LEU A 47 2.34 -18.11 7.60
N ARG A 48 3.56 -17.59 7.75
CA ARG A 48 4.11 -17.08 9.01
C ARG A 48 4.13 -15.55 8.95
N VAL A 49 3.55 -14.87 9.92
CA VAL A 49 3.45 -13.41 9.92
C VAL A 49 4.02 -12.83 11.21
N VAL A 50 4.86 -11.80 11.06
CA VAL A 50 5.32 -10.96 12.17
C VAL A 50 5.22 -9.49 11.75
N ALA A 51 4.67 -8.64 12.61
CA ALA A 51 4.49 -7.22 12.34
C ALA A 51 4.78 -6.33 13.55
N SER A 52 5.12 -5.08 13.26
CA SER A 52 5.20 -3.98 14.21
C SER A 52 4.49 -2.77 13.63
N MET A 53 3.84 -2.00 14.48
CA MET A 53 3.02 -0.87 14.08
C MET A 53 3.34 0.34 14.95
N ILE A 54 3.19 1.53 14.38
CA ILE A 54 3.30 2.80 15.08
C ILE A 54 1.88 3.31 15.35
N PRO A 55 1.40 3.27 16.60
CA PRO A 55 0.05 3.73 16.93
C PRO A 55 -0.01 5.27 16.87
N ALA A 56 -1.19 5.82 16.55
CA ALA A 56 -1.36 7.25 16.31
C ALA A 56 -0.88 8.16 17.44
N GLU A 57 -1.03 7.74 18.70
CA GLU A 57 -0.59 8.52 19.84
C GLU A 57 0.94 8.68 19.91
N SER A 58 1.70 7.79 19.26
CA SER A 58 3.16 7.91 19.15
C SER A 58 3.57 9.10 18.28
N HIS A 59 2.69 9.59 17.39
CA HIS A 59 2.95 10.76 16.56
C HIS A 59 3.28 12.00 17.39
N VAL A 60 2.65 12.15 18.56
CA VAL A 60 2.90 13.27 19.48
C VAL A 60 4.33 13.26 20.01
N LEU A 61 4.95 12.08 20.12
CA LEU A 61 6.35 11.95 20.54
C LEU A 61 7.32 12.26 19.39
N GLN A 62 6.93 11.95 18.15
CA GLN A 62 7.73 12.23 16.96
C GLN A 62 7.71 13.72 16.60
N LEU A 63 6.54 14.33 16.69
CA LEU A 63 6.28 15.75 16.41
C LEU A 63 5.48 16.35 17.57
N PRO A 64 6.15 16.70 18.69
CA PRO A 64 5.49 17.35 19.82
C PRO A 64 4.99 18.74 19.44
N ARG A 65 4.05 19.28 20.22
CA ARG A 65 3.49 20.63 20.01
C ARG A 65 4.54 21.70 19.79
N ALA A 66 5.63 21.67 20.56
CA ALA A 66 6.74 22.63 20.42
C ALA A 66 7.35 22.63 19.00
N THR A 67 7.36 21.49 18.31
CA THR A 67 7.83 21.40 16.91
C THR A 67 6.87 22.13 15.97
N TYR A 68 5.57 21.95 16.15
CA TYR A 68 4.56 22.67 15.36
C TYR A 68 4.58 24.18 15.62
N GLU A 69 4.75 24.60 16.89
CA GLU A 69 4.90 26.02 17.26
C GLU A 69 6.15 26.64 16.64
N ARG A 70 7.24 25.88 16.47
CA ARG A 70 8.43 26.34 15.73
C ARG A 70 8.17 26.53 14.24
N PHE A 71 7.36 25.68 13.61
CA PHE A 71 7.07 25.77 12.18
C PHE A 71 6.02 26.82 11.83
N PHE A 72 4.99 26.94 12.66
CA PHE A 72 3.80 27.75 12.36
C PHE A 72 3.62 28.95 13.30
N GLY A 73 4.48 29.11 14.29
CA GLY A 73 4.43 30.23 15.23
C GLY A 73 3.12 30.28 16.02
N ALA A 74 2.66 31.50 16.30
CA ALA A 74 1.46 31.78 17.07
C ALA A 74 0.18 31.19 16.45
N ASP A 75 0.15 30.99 15.13
CA ASP A 75 -1.02 30.47 14.42
C ASP A 75 -1.38 29.05 14.88
N TYR A 76 -0.39 28.24 15.29
CA TYR A 76 -0.62 26.87 15.74
C TYR A 76 -1.48 26.79 17.00
N ALA A 77 -1.38 27.77 17.90
CA ALA A 77 -2.15 27.80 19.14
C ALA A 77 -3.67 27.79 18.88
N GLY A 78 -4.10 28.40 17.76
CA GLY A 78 -5.50 28.37 17.32
C GLY A 78 -5.91 27.11 16.55
N VAL A 79 -4.96 26.25 16.17
CA VAL A 79 -5.20 25.01 15.42
C VAL A 79 -5.45 23.84 16.37
N CYS A 80 -4.57 23.66 17.35
CA CYS A 80 -4.66 22.57 18.31
C CYS A 80 -4.74 23.14 19.73
N PRO A 81 -5.93 23.16 20.36
CA PRO A 81 -6.07 23.66 21.73
C PRO A 81 -5.53 22.67 22.78
N LEU A 82 -5.29 21.41 22.39
CA LEU A 82 -4.88 20.35 23.29
C LEU A 82 -3.39 20.41 23.62
N SER A 83 -3.05 20.10 24.87
CA SER A 83 -1.68 19.72 25.25
C SER A 83 -1.26 18.39 24.61
N ASP A 84 0.03 18.09 24.62
CA ASP A 84 0.55 16.82 24.09
C ASP A 84 -0.06 15.61 24.81
N ASP A 85 -0.25 15.67 26.14
CA ASP A 85 -0.87 14.57 26.89
C ASP A 85 -2.36 14.39 26.57
N GLU A 86 -3.11 15.48 26.44
CA GLU A 86 -4.52 15.43 26.04
C GLU A 86 -4.69 14.90 24.61
N LEU A 87 -3.85 15.38 23.68
CA LEU A 87 -3.85 14.91 22.30
C LEU A 87 -3.52 13.42 22.23
N ARG A 88 -2.48 12.99 22.96
CA ARG A 88 -2.08 11.58 23.05
C ARG A 88 -3.21 10.71 23.59
N LEU A 89 -3.93 11.16 24.61
CA LEU A 89 -5.08 10.43 25.17
C LEU A 89 -6.19 10.25 24.13
N GLN A 90 -6.49 11.27 23.32
CA GLN A 90 -7.50 11.17 22.27
C GLN A 90 -7.06 10.24 21.13
N LEU A 91 -5.79 10.29 20.74
CA LEU A 91 -5.24 9.49 19.64
C LEU A 91 -5.15 7.99 19.95
N ARG A 92 -5.18 7.55 21.22
CA ARG A 92 -5.21 6.12 21.59
C ARG A 92 -6.40 5.35 21.03
N ARG A 93 -7.46 6.04 20.61
CA ARG A 93 -8.65 5.44 19.99
C ARG A 93 -8.51 5.32 18.47
N CYS A 94 -7.48 5.94 17.90
CA CYS A 94 -7.20 5.83 16.48
C CYS A 94 -6.45 4.53 16.18
N GLY A 95 -6.51 4.11 14.92
CA GLY A 95 -5.66 3.02 14.44
C GLY A 95 -4.18 3.44 14.32
N GLU A 96 -3.38 2.52 13.79
CA GLU A 96 -1.97 2.73 13.52
C GLU A 96 -1.73 3.64 12.30
N LEU A 97 -0.63 4.39 12.35
CA LEU A 97 -0.18 5.25 11.26
C LEU A 97 0.76 4.55 10.31
N ASP A 98 1.66 3.73 10.86
CA ASP A 98 2.65 3.02 10.07
C ASP A 98 2.65 1.54 10.44
N VAL A 99 2.91 0.69 9.44
CA VAL A 99 2.97 -0.76 9.58
C VAL A 99 4.20 -1.29 8.86
N SER A 100 5.03 -2.04 9.57
CA SER A 100 6.12 -2.81 8.98
C SER A 100 5.91 -4.28 9.34
N GLY A 101 6.05 -5.18 8.37
CA GLY A 101 5.82 -6.60 8.61
C GLY A 101 6.43 -7.52 7.57
N ILE A 102 6.54 -8.79 7.93
CA ILE A 102 7.02 -9.87 7.06
C ILE A 102 5.99 -11.00 7.09
N ALA A 103 5.58 -11.44 5.90
CA ALA A 103 4.84 -12.67 5.70
C ALA A 103 5.72 -13.67 4.96
N THR A 104 6.01 -14.81 5.58
CA THR A 104 6.78 -15.89 4.98
C THR A 104 5.83 -16.98 4.50
N PHE A 105 5.88 -17.31 3.22
CA PHE A 105 5.22 -18.47 2.62
C PHE A 105 6.03 -19.72 2.94
N MET A 106 5.37 -20.75 3.47
CA MET A 106 6.04 -21.92 4.06
C MET A 106 5.50 -23.22 3.46
N LYS A 107 6.37 -24.22 3.36
CA LYS A 107 6.05 -25.60 2.98
C LYS A 107 6.97 -26.55 3.74
N ASP A 108 6.44 -27.62 4.33
CA ASP A 108 7.25 -28.60 5.08
C ASP A 108 8.12 -27.94 6.18
N ASP A 109 7.58 -26.92 6.86
CA ASP A 109 8.28 -26.04 7.82
C ASP A 109 9.50 -25.26 7.26
N LEU A 110 9.70 -25.25 5.94
CA LEU A 110 10.74 -24.51 5.25
C LEU A 110 10.20 -23.24 4.57
N PRO A 111 10.93 -22.11 4.62
CA PRO A 111 10.51 -20.87 3.98
C PRO A 111 10.73 -20.94 2.46
N LEU A 112 9.70 -20.56 1.70
CA LEU A 112 9.73 -20.46 0.24
C LEU A 112 9.94 -19.02 -0.25
N CYS A 113 9.24 -18.07 0.36
CA CYS A 113 9.25 -16.68 -0.06
C CYS A 113 8.93 -15.75 1.11
N ASN A 114 9.55 -14.58 1.14
CA ASN A 114 9.21 -13.51 2.07
C ASN A 114 8.54 -12.36 1.30
N ALA A 115 7.34 -11.98 1.73
CA ALA A 115 6.75 -10.70 1.41
C ALA A 115 7.03 -9.74 2.56
N THR A 116 7.66 -8.60 2.28
CA THR A 116 7.93 -7.55 3.26
C THR A 116 7.04 -6.36 2.94
N PHE A 117 6.42 -5.80 3.97
CA PHE A 117 5.52 -4.66 3.87
C PHE A 117 6.07 -3.51 4.70
N ASP A 118 6.06 -2.32 4.12
CA ASP A 118 6.32 -1.07 4.82
C ASP A 118 5.31 -0.04 4.32
N LEU A 119 4.35 0.29 5.17
CA LEU A 119 3.21 1.13 4.86
C LEU A 119 3.25 2.34 5.79
N GLN A 120 3.47 3.52 5.21
CA GLN A 120 3.71 4.73 6.00
C GLN A 120 2.62 5.77 5.77
N HIS A 121 2.02 6.28 6.85
CA HIS A 121 1.29 7.55 6.86
C HIS A 121 2.21 8.71 7.27
N THR A 122 3.23 8.45 8.10
CA THR A 122 4.20 9.46 8.57
C THR A 122 5.37 9.69 7.60
N GLY A 123 5.31 9.07 6.42
CA GLY A 123 6.30 9.23 5.37
C GLY A 123 6.41 10.67 4.83
N PHE A 124 7.28 10.86 3.84
CA PHE A 124 7.52 12.16 3.24
C PHE A 124 6.22 12.86 2.80
N SER A 125 6.12 14.15 3.09
CA SER A 125 4.97 14.98 2.74
C SER A 125 5.43 16.39 2.36
N ARG A 126 4.67 17.06 1.49
CA ARG A 126 4.85 18.48 1.14
C ARG A 126 3.84 19.39 1.85
N ARG A 127 3.08 18.86 2.81
CA ARG A 127 2.14 19.64 3.63
C ARG A 127 2.91 20.72 4.41
N ALA A 128 2.55 21.98 4.15
CA ALA A 128 3.20 23.14 4.74
C ALA A 128 2.19 24.14 5.35
N TRP A 129 1.05 23.62 5.81
CA TRP A 129 -0.06 24.42 6.34
C TRP A 129 -0.40 23.99 7.77
N ALA A 130 -0.78 24.95 8.60
CA ALA A 130 -1.23 24.69 9.97
C ALA A 130 -2.70 24.23 9.99
N ARG A 131 -3.53 24.78 9.09
CA ARG A 131 -4.94 24.39 8.90
C ARG A 131 -5.12 23.75 7.53
N PRO A 132 -5.92 22.68 7.42
CA PRO A 132 -6.17 22.05 6.14
C PRO A 132 -6.78 23.03 5.14
N PRO A 133 -6.39 22.98 3.85
CA PRO A 133 -7.11 23.67 2.79
C PRO A 133 -8.52 23.09 2.63
N ALA A 134 -9.39 23.81 1.92
CA ALA A 134 -10.75 23.35 1.64
C ALA A 134 -10.77 22.06 0.79
N ASP A 135 -9.86 21.95 -0.17
CA ASP A 135 -9.66 20.75 -0.97
C ASP A 135 -8.59 19.86 -0.32
N LEU A 136 -9.01 18.73 0.24
CA LEU A 136 -8.12 17.75 0.87
C LEU A 136 -7.51 16.76 -0.14
N TYR A 137 -7.78 16.92 -1.43
CA TYR A 137 -7.33 16.02 -2.50
C TYR A 137 -6.35 16.72 -3.45
N LYS A 138 -6.60 17.97 -3.83
CA LYS A 138 -5.74 18.77 -4.70
C LYS A 138 -5.07 19.92 -3.95
N GLY A 139 -3.81 20.19 -4.26
CA GLY A 139 -3.08 21.36 -3.73
C GLY A 139 -2.75 21.29 -2.23
N ASN A 140 -2.95 20.14 -1.58
CA ASN A 140 -2.78 20.01 -0.12
C ASN A 140 -1.38 19.51 0.27
N GLY A 141 -0.44 19.38 -0.66
CA GLY A 141 0.90 18.86 -0.41
C GLY A 141 0.96 17.35 -0.15
N ARG A 142 -0.11 16.59 -0.44
CA ARG A 142 -0.07 15.12 -0.45
C ARG A 142 0.83 14.65 -1.60
N VAL A 143 1.73 13.75 -1.27
CA VAL A 143 2.60 13.04 -2.23
C VAL A 143 2.31 11.55 -2.16
N LYS A 144 2.65 10.82 -3.21
CA LYS A 144 2.40 9.39 -3.32
C LYS A 144 3.68 8.69 -3.75
N HIS A 145 4.29 7.93 -2.84
CA HIS A 145 5.49 7.16 -3.10
C HIS A 145 5.17 5.68 -2.92
N GLU A 146 5.19 4.93 -4.02
CA GLU A 146 4.94 3.50 -4.04
C GLU A 146 6.10 2.81 -4.75
N HIS A 147 6.60 1.73 -4.16
CA HIS A 147 7.58 0.90 -4.83
C HIS A 147 7.37 -0.56 -4.48
N LEU A 148 7.68 -1.41 -5.45
CA LEU A 148 7.62 -2.86 -5.34
C LEU A 148 8.95 -3.43 -5.83
N ARG A 149 9.48 -4.41 -5.11
CA ARG A 149 10.66 -5.16 -5.52
C ARG A 149 10.34 -6.65 -5.48
N LEU A 150 10.53 -7.31 -6.62
CA LEU A 150 10.34 -8.74 -6.78
C LEU A 150 11.68 -9.38 -7.13
N HIS A 151 12.13 -10.29 -6.29
CA HIS A 151 13.33 -11.09 -6.55
C HIS A 151 12.93 -12.53 -6.85
N VAL A 152 13.26 -13.01 -8.04
CA VAL A 152 12.95 -14.36 -8.50
C VAL A 152 14.24 -15.16 -8.53
N GLY A 153 14.59 -15.74 -7.38
CA GLY A 153 15.86 -16.41 -7.16
C GLY A 153 17.06 -15.51 -7.51
N PRO A 154 18.19 -16.09 -7.96
CA PRO A 154 19.36 -15.32 -8.39
C PRO A 154 19.25 -14.82 -9.84
N PHE A 155 18.12 -15.04 -10.51
CA PHE A 155 18.04 -14.90 -11.97
C PHE A 155 17.34 -13.63 -12.44
N ARG A 156 16.42 -13.08 -11.64
CA ARG A 156 15.68 -11.88 -12.04
C ARG A 156 15.33 -10.99 -10.85
N SER A 157 15.44 -9.69 -11.06
CA SER A 157 14.94 -8.65 -10.15
C SER A 157 14.04 -7.69 -10.91
N ILE A 158 12.85 -7.40 -10.39
CA ILE A 158 11.90 -6.46 -10.99
C ILE A 158 11.63 -5.35 -9.98
N HIS A 159 11.91 -4.13 -10.38
CA HIS A 159 11.74 -2.93 -9.57
C HIS A 159 10.65 -2.09 -10.21
N VAL A 160 9.59 -1.79 -9.46
CA VAL A 160 8.50 -0.92 -9.89
C VAL A 160 8.49 0.30 -9.00
N HIS A 161 8.43 1.49 -9.60
CA HIS A 161 8.45 2.76 -8.90
C HIS A 161 7.36 3.69 -9.40
N SER A 162 6.54 4.23 -8.49
CA SER A 162 5.58 5.29 -8.78
C SER A 162 5.75 6.41 -7.75
N TYR A 163 6.06 7.61 -8.25
CA TYR A 163 6.42 8.75 -7.43
C TYR A 163 5.71 9.99 -7.95
N GLN A 164 4.75 10.47 -7.16
CA GLN A 164 4.00 11.67 -7.46
C GLN A 164 4.28 12.72 -6.39
N ALA A 165 4.71 13.88 -6.86
CA ALA A 165 4.95 15.06 -6.04
C ALA A 165 4.07 16.26 -6.46
N VAL A 166 3.46 16.23 -7.65
CA VAL A 166 2.52 17.26 -8.12
C VAL A 166 1.12 17.02 -7.57
N ASP A 167 0.59 18.03 -6.89
CA ASP A 167 -0.72 18.03 -6.22
C ASP A 167 -1.82 18.75 -7.02
N GLN A 168 -1.51 19.31 -8.19
CA GLN A 168 -2.48 19.90 -9.14
C GLN A 168 -2.68 19.00 -10.37
N HIS A 169 -3.89 18.44 -10.54
CA HIS A 169 -4.18 17.36 -11.50
C HIS A 169 -4.78 17.80 -12.84
N ASP A 170 -4.60 19.05 -13.27
CA ASP A 170 -5.53 19.64 -14.24
C ASP A 170 -5.08 19.58 -15.71
N ARG A 171 -3.86 19.09 -16.00
CA ARG A 171 -3.32 18.90 -17.38
C ARG A 171 -2.45 17.66 -17.46
N GLN A 172 -2.09 17.19 -18.65
CA GLN A 172 -1.10 16.12 -18.85
C GLN A 172 0.00 16.68 -19.75
N ASP A 173 1.27 16.55 -19.34
CA ASP A 173 2.42 16.90 -20.20
C ASP A 173 3.53 15.83 -20.08
N ALA A 174 4.57 15.94 -20.91
CA ALA A 174 5.65 14.95 -20.94
C ALA A 174 6.45 14.88 -19.62
N ALA A 175 6.41 15.93 -18.78
CA ALA A 175 7.04 15.91 -17.47
C ALA A 175 6.26 15.04 -16.47
N ASP A 176 4.99 14.70 -16.75
CA ASP A 176 4.21 13.81 -15.90
C ASP A 176 4.71 12.37 -15.85
N LEU A 177 5.53 11.97 -16.83
CA LEU A 177 6.17 10.66 -16.87
C LEU A 177 7.46 10.59 -16.04
N LEU A 178 8.01 11.74 -15.63
CA LEU A 178 9.25 11.81 -14.85
C LEU A 178 8.97 11.66 -13.34
N PRO A 179 9.96 11.26 -12.53
CA PRO A 179 9.80 11.20 -11.08
C PRO A 179 9.22 12.48 -10.49
N GLY A 180 8.12 12.35 -9.74
CA GLY A 180 7.36 13.46 -9.18
C GLY A 180 6.18 13.93 -10.04
N GLY A 181 6.12 13.53 -11.31
CA GLY A 181 5.00 13.77 -12.22
C GLY A 181 3.72 13.00 -11.85
N ARG A 182 2.59 13.35 -12.47
CA ARG A 182 1.29 12.75 -12.13
C ARG A 182 1.11 11.31 -12.60
N ASN A 183 1.92 10.88 -13.56
CA ASN A 183 1.84 9.56 -14.19
C ASN A 183 3.20 8.84 -14.17
N HIS A 184 4.08 9.19 -13.23
CA HIS A 184 5.34 8.49 -13.06
C HIS A 184 5.08 7.03 -12.69
N TYR A 185 5.49 6.15 -13.58
CA TYR A 185 5.46 4.72 -13.39
C TYR A 185 6.62 4.14 -14.19
N GLU A 186 7.57 3.55 -13.48
CA GLU A 186 8.78 2.97 -14.05
C GLU A 186 8.88 1.50 -13.62
N ILE A 187 9.19 0.63 -14.57
CA ILE A 187 9.58 -0.75 -14.33
C ILE A 187 11.02 -0.92 -14.81
N THR A 188 11.90 -1.38 -13.93
CA THR A 188 13.25 -1.84 -14.31
C THR A 188 13.35 -3.34 -14.04
N VAL A 189 13.72 -4.13 -15.06
CA VAL A 189 13.97 -5.57 -14.94
C VAL A 189 15.45 -5.84 -15.14
N PHE A 190 16.04 -6.53 -14.17
CA PHE A 190 17.39 -7.08 -14.23
C PHE A 190 17.30 -8.57 -14.47
N THR A 191 17.95 -9.09 -15.50
CA THR A 191 17.89 -10.51 -15.90
C THR A 191 19.31 -11.08 -16.04
N ASN A 192 19.53 -12.25 -15.45
CA ASN A 192 20.73 -13.05 -15.71
C ASN A 192 20.58 -13.76 -17.06
N THR A 193 20.92 -13.05 -18.13
CA THR A 193 20.71 -13.51 -19.52
C THR A 193 21.52 -14.74 -19.88
N GLU A 194 22.66 -14.96 -19.24
CA GLU A 194 23.50 -16.15 -19.46
C GLU A 194 22.82 -17.42 -18.91
N MET A 195 22.09 -17.30 -17.79
CA MET A 195 21.45 -18.45 -17.15
C MET A 195 20.05 -18.76 -17.70
N ILE A 196 19.23 -17.72 -17.94
CA ILE A 196 17.81 -17.89 -18.28
C ILE A 196 17.44 -17.33 -19.66
N GLY A 197 18.44 -16.91 -20.45
CA GLY A 197 18.21 -16.24 -21.72
C GLY A 197 17.63 -14.83 -21.53
N GLY A 198 17.28 -14.21 -22.65
CA GLY A 198 16.76 -12.84 -22.70
C GLY A 198 17.55 -11.98 -23.67
N THR A 199 16.95 -10.86 -24.07
CA THR A 199 17.52 -9.93 -25.06
C THR A 199 18.48 -8.92 -24.42
N ALA A 200 18.24 -8.56 -23.16
CA ALA A 200 19.06 -7.59 -22.43
C ALA A 200 19.16 -7.95 -20.94
N ALA A 201 20.32 -7.62 -20.34
CA ALA A 201 20.54 -7.80 -18.90
C ALA A 201 19.75 -6.78 -18.06
N VAL A 202 19.43 -5.62 -18.65
CA VAL A 202 18.61 -4.58 -18.04
C VAL A 202 17.63 -4.08 -19.08
N GLU A 203 16.36 -4.03 -18.70
CA GLU A 203 15.27 -3.47 -19.49
C GLU A 203 14.50 -2.47 -18.64
N GLN A 204 14.05 -1.38 -19.26
CA GLN A 204 13.29 -0.32 -18.60
C GLN A 204 12.03 0.00 -19.40
N TRP A 205 10.91 0.13 -18.70
CA TRP A 205 9.64 0.55 -19.24
C TRP A 205 9.09 1.69 -18.40
N ASN A 206 8.42 2.63 -19.05
CA ASN A 206 7.60 3.64 -18.39
C ASN A 206 6.12 3.45 -18.73
N LEU A 207 5.24 4.27 -18.17
CA LEU A 207 3.81 4.18 -18.43
C LEU A 207 3.45 4.22 -19.93
N ALA A 208 4.14 5.02 -20.74
CA ALA A 208 3.89 5.14 -22.17
C ALA A 208 4.09 3.82 -22.93
N ASP A 209 5.05 3.01 -22.47
CA ASP A 209 5.38 1.72 -23.08
C ASP A 209 4.32 0.66 -22.75
N LEU A 210 3.65 0.80 -21.60
CA LEU A 210 2.67 -0.16 -21.08
C LEU A 210 1.24 0.17 -21.52
N ALA A 211 0.89 1.45 -21.57
CA ALA A 211 -0.44 1.93 -21.89
C ALA A 211 -0.34 3.19 -22.77
N PRO A 212 -0.62 3.08 -24.08
CA PRO A 212 -0.52 4.22 -25.00
C PRO A 212 -1.39 5.40 -24.54
N PHE A 213 -0.83 6.61 -24.59
CA PHE A 213 -1.52 7.86 -24.28
C PHE A 213 -2.58 8.18 -25.35
N GLY A 214 -3.81 7.67 -25.16
CA GLY A 214 -4.95 7.95 -26.04
C GLY A 214 -5.98 8.93 -25.47
N ASN A 215 -5.79 9.42 -24.24
CA ASN A 215 -6.80 10.16 -23.49
C ASN A 215 -6.15 11.27 -22.65
N THR A 216 -6.86 12.39 -22.44
CA THR A 216 -6.45 13.50 -21.57
C THR A 216 -6.66 13.21 -20.07
N ARG A 217 -7.32 12.11 -19.72
CA ARG A 217 -7.56 11.65 -18.34
C ARG A 217 -6.39 10.86 -17.77
N LEU A 218 -6.22 10.90 -16.44
CA LEU A 218 -5.21 10.09 -15.74
C LEU A 218 -5.47 8.60 -15.97
N HIS A 219 -4.40 7.80 -16.09
CA HIS A 219 -4.53 6.37 -16.37
C HIS A 219 -5.35 5.63 -15.30
N ILE A 220 -5.19 6.02 -14.03
CA ILE A 220 -5.95 5.44 -12.91
C ILE A 220 -7.47 5.67 -13.01
N GLU A 221 -7.91 6.76 -13.64
CA GLU A 221 -9.33 7.03 -13.85
C GLU A 221 -9.91 6.08 -14.89
N GLN A 222 -9.13 5.76 -15.93
CA GLN A 222 -9.52 4.82 -16.97
C GLN A 222 -9.65 3.39 -16.42
N ILE A 223 -8.73 2.99 -15.52
CA ILE A 223 -8.81 1.68 -14.83
C ILE A 223 -10.09 1.60 -13.99
N LYS A 224 -10.45 2.66 -13.26
CA LYS A 224 -11.67 2.69 -12.42
C LYS A 224 -12.95 2.52 -13.24
N ASP A 225 -13.01 3.12 -14.43
CA ASP A 225 -14.14 2.92 -15.35
C ASP A 225 -14.25 1.43 -15.74
N GLY A 226 -13.12 0.80 -16.09
CA GLY A 226 -13.07 -0.62 -16.43
C GLY A 226 -13.58 -1.55 -15.33
N VAL A 227 -13.31 -1.25 -14.06
CA VAL A 227 -13.84 -2.01 -12.90
C VAL A 227 -15.37 -1.94 -12.84
N VAL A 228 -15.94 -0.75 -13.05
CA VAL A 228 -17.40 -0.56 -13.06
C VAL A 228 -18.04 -1.25 -14.26
N GLU A 229 -17.41 -1.15 -15.43
CA GLU A 229 -17.87 -1.82 -16.65
C GLU A 229 -17.89 -3.34 -16.50
N GLU A 230 -16.82 -3.93 -15.95
CA GLU A 230 -16.72 -5.36 -15.65
C GLU A 230 -17.81 -5.80 -14.67
N PHE A 231 -17.96 -5.07 -13.55
CA PHE A 231 -19.01 -5.33 -12.56
C PHE A 231 -20.40 -5.32 -13.19
N LEU A 232 -20.72 -4.28 -13.97
CA LEU A 232 -22.02 -4.17 -14.65
C LEU A 232 -22.20 -5.26 -15.69
N ALA A 233 -21.16 -5.67 -16.41
CA ALA A 233 -21.24 -6.75 -17.38
C ALA A 233 -21.59 -8.08 -16.70
N VAL A 234 -20.99 -8.38 -15.55
CA VAL A 234 -21.33 -9.58 -14.77
C VAL A 234 -22.73 -9.46 -14.13
N ALA A 235 -23.05 -8.33 -13.50
CA ALA A 235 -24.35 -8.11 -12.85
C ALA A 235 -25.53 -8.17 -13.82
N THR A 236 -25.31 -7.82 -15.09
CA THR A 236 -26.31 -7.89 -16.16
C THR A 236 -26.28 -9.19 -16.96
N GLY A 237 -25.43 -10.15 -16.59
CA GLY A 237 -25.30 -11.45 -17.27
C GLY A 237 -24.62 -11.39 -18.64
N ARG A 238 -24.00 -10.27 -19.00
CA ARG A 238 -23.19 -10.14 -20.23
C ARG A 238 -21.86 -10.88 -20.13
N LEU A 239 -21.35 -11.07 -18.92
CA LEU A 239 -20.16 -11.88 -18.64
C LEU A 239 -20.45 -12.89 -17.51
N PRO A 240 -19.90 -14.11 -17.56
CA PRO A 240 -19.96 -15.04 -16.43
C PRO A 240 -19.17 -14.51 -15.23
N ALA A 241 -19.62 -14.77 -14.00
CA ALA A 241 -18.87 -14.38 -12.80
C ALA A 241 -17.47 -15.03 -12.71
N THR A 242 -17.26 -16.17 -13.37
CA THR A 242 -15.97 -16.85 -13.45
C THR A 242 -14.94 -16.11 -14.31
N THR A 243 -15.34 -15.07 -15.04
CA THR A 243 -14.43 -14.24 -15.84
C THR A 243 -14.05 -12.94 -15.15
N LEU A 244 -14.45 -12.74 -13.88
CA LEU A 244 -14.04 -11.58 -13.10
C LEU A 244 -12.51 -11.56 -12.95
N THR A 245 -11.93 -10.40 -13.23
CA THR A 245 -10.49 -10.18 -13.05
C THR A 245 -10.08 -10.23 -11.58
N SER A 246 -10.97 -9.76 -10.68
CA SER A 246 -10.75 -9.78 -9.22
C SER A 246 -11.99 -10.32 -8.48
N PRO A 247 -12.20 -11.65 -8.45
CA PRO A 247 -13.28 -12.26 -7.70
C PRO A 247 -13.18 -11.97 -6.20
N MET A 248 -14.32 -11.81 -5.51
CA MET A 248 -14.34 -11.49 -4.07
C MET A 248 -13.57 -12.50 -3.20
N LEU A 249 -13.56 -13.78 -3.60
CA LEU A 249 -12.86 -14.85 -2.88
C LEU A 249 -11.33 -14.74 -2.94
N ASP A 250 -10.77 -14.03 -3.94
CA ASP A 250 -9.33 -13.81 -4.03
C ASP A 250 -8.79 -12.96 -2.86
N HIS A 251 -9.67 -12.21 -2.20
CA HIS A 251 -9.34 -11.35 -1.05
C HIS A 251 -9.37 -12.08 0.30
N ALA A 252 -9.72 -13.38 0.34
CA ALA A 252 -9.78 -14.13 1.60
C ALA A 252 -8.41 -14.24 2.29
N VAL A 253 -7.35 -14.57 1.53
CA VAL A 253 -5.98 -14.66 2.06
C VAL A 253 -5.44 -13.28 2.47
N PRO A 254 -5.53 -12.24 1.63
CA PRO A 254 -5.17 -10.87 2.04
C PRO A 254 -5.90 -10.38 3.30
N THR A 255 -7.19 -10.70 3.45
CA THR A 255 -7.96 -10.35 4.67
C THR A 255 -7.42 -11.07 5.91
N ARG A 256 -7.08 -12.36 5.80
CA ARG A 256 -6.45 -13.11 6.90
C ARG A 256 -5.05 -12.59 7.21
N LEU A 257 -4.30 -12.19 6.18
CA LEU A 257 -3.00 -11.55 6.36
C LEU A 257 -3.14 -10.21 7.09
N LEU A 258 -4.11 -9.37 6.72
CA LEU A 258 -4.41 -8.13 7.43
C LEU A 258 -4.70 -8.39 8.92
N ALA A 259 -5.56 -9.35 9.23
CA ALA A 259 -5.86 -9.75 10.61
C ALA A 259 -4.59 -10.24 11.34
N ALA A 260 -3.77 -11.06 10.69
CA ALA A 260 -2.52 -11.58 11.25
C ALA A 260 -1.48 -10.48 11.53
N LEU A 261 -1.42 -9.42 10.72
CA LEU A 261 -0.56 -8.25 11.02
C LEU A 261 -0.98 -7.59 12.34
N TYR A 262 -2.29 -7.37 12.53
CA TYR A 262 -2.82 -6.80 13.77
C TYR A 262 -2.61 -7.71 14.97
N GLU A 263 -2.94 -9.00 14.84
CA GLU A 263 -2.76 -9.98 15.91
C GLU A 263 -1.30 -10.07 16.34
N SER A 264 -0.37 -10.12 15.37
CA SER A 264 1.07 -10.10 15.61
C SER A 264 1.49 -8.88 16.43
N HIS A 265 1.04 -7.69 16.04
CA HIS A 265 1.35 -6.46 16.75
C HIS A 265 0.79 -6.43 18.18
N VAL A 266 -0.44 -6.93 18.37
CA VAL A 266 -1.06 -7.02 19.70
C VAL A 266 -0.26 -7.94 20.62
N LEU A 267 0.12 -9.12 20.15
CA LEU A 267 0.96 -10.04 20.93
C LEU A 267 2.33 -9.43 21.25
N LEU A 268 2.96 -8.75 20.28
CA LEU A 268 4.20 -8.02 20.50
C LEU A 268 4.06 -6.97 21.61
N SER A 269 2.97 -6.19 21.60
CA SER A 269 2.71 -5.15 22.60
C SER A 269 2.51 -5.70 24.03
N ARG A 270 2.15 -6.97 24.15
CA ARG A 270 1.96 -7.70 25.41
C ARG A 270 3.22 -8.46 25.84
N ALA A 271 4.32 -8.35 25.09
CA ALA A 271 5.52 -9.16 25.27
C ALA A 271 5.26 -10.68 25.17
N GLU A 272 4.26 -11.05 24.37
CA GLU A 272 3.95 -12.44 24.02
C GLU A 272 4.64 -12.82 22.69
N ASN A 273 4.53 -14.09 22.26
CA ASN A 273 5.09 -14.54 20.99
C ASN A 273 4.32 -13.91 19.81
N PRO A 274 4.93 -13.03 18.99
CA PRO A 274 4.21 -12.29 17.95
C PRO A 274 4.05 -13.08 16.64
N VAL A 275 4.49 -14.33 16.60
CA VAL A 275 4.46 -15.14 15.37
C VAL A 275 3.06 -15.70 15.15
N ILE A 276 2.36 -15.17 14.15
CA ILE A 276 1.06 -15.69 13.72
C ILE A 276 1.26 -16.70 12.60
N ARG A 277 0.52 -17.81 12.67
CA ARG A 277 0.54 -18.87 11.66
C ARG A 277 -0.88 -19.15 11.20
N PHE A 278 -1.10 -19.24 9.89
CA PHE A 278 -2.40 -19.65 9.37
C PHE A 278 -2.28 -20.46 8.07
N PRO A 279 -3.13 -21.49 7.87
CA PRO A 279 -3.06 -22.36 6.70
C PRO A 279 -3.51 -21.61 5.44
N LEU A 280 -2.86 -21.92 4.32
CA LEU A 280 -3.28 -21.54 2.99
C LEU A 280 -4.04 -22.71 2.37
N ASP A 281 -5.15 -22.40 1.71
CA ASP A 281 -5.83 -23.41 0.91
C ASP A 281 -4.98 -23.73 -0.33
N PRO A 282 -4.98 -24.99 -0.81
CA PRO A 282 -4.27 -25.34 -2.03
C PRO A 282 -4.70 -24.44 -3.19
N ILE A 283 -3.74 -23.78 -3.83
CA ILE A 283 -4.00 -22.96 -5.03
C ILE A 283 -4.65 -23.88 -6.08
N GLY A 284 -5.94 -23.68 -6.34
CA GLY A 284 -6.70 -24.45 -7.33
C GLY A 284 -7.82 -25.35 -6.79
N ALA A 285 -8.18 -25.28 -5.51
CA ALA A 285 -9.49 -25.80 -5.09
C ALA A 285 -10.59 -24.85 -5.63
N PRO A 286 -11.45 -25.27 -6.56
CA PRO A 286 -12.66 -24.50 -6.85
C PRO A 286 -13.50 -24.44 -5.56
N ALA A 287 -14.01 -23.25 -5.27
CA ALA A 287 -15.17 -23.11 -4.40
C ALA A 287 -16.42 -23.69 -5.10
#